data_AF-A0A523RIA8-F1
#
_entry.id   AF-A0A523RIA8-F1
#
_cell.length_a   1.000
_cell.length_b   1.000
_cell.length_c   1.000
_cell.angle_alpha   90.00
_cell.angle_beta   90.00
_cell.angle_gamma   90.00
#
_symmetry.space_group_name_H-M   'P 1'
#
loop_
_entity.id
_entity.type
_entity.pdbx_description
1 polymer ?
#
loop_
_entity_poly.entity_id
_entity_poly.type
_entity_poly.pdbx_seq_one_letter_code
_entity_poly.pdbx_strand_id
1 'polypeptide(L)'
;MEENSQNTILNVRDWIILSTTMIAAVLTILALIWQIPPTRGIVTATFLLMLAFILFVNSVSSNSRASFELKLEDFDEVKVNRFVSFVEYTFGMGFTLVIIGFSILTYVYLLDFVGQVLYALLVPSVFLVVTWILIIIYNTISYSGKSFKGLRSIKRNLWVIMEFLCLVAIFIDFFMIPFII
;
A
#
# COMPACT_ATOMS: atom_id res chain seq x y z
N MET A 1 -10.69 26.77 -20.79
CA MET A 1 -10.10 25.45 -20.44
C MET A 1 -8.77 25.69 -19.72
N GLU A 2 -8.80 26.21 -18.49
CA GLU A 2 -7.60 26.51 -17.67
C GLU A 2 -7.53 25.65 -16.39
N GLU A 3 -8.52 24.77 -16.18
CA GLU A 3 -8.68 24.00 -14.95
C GLU A 3 -7.76 22.76 -14.85
N ASN A 4 -7.01 22.44 -15.92
CA ASN A 4 -6.19 21.23 -15.98
C ASN A 4 -4.79 21.45 -15.39
N SER A 5 -4.10 22.55 -15.69
CA SER A 5 -2.67 22.73 -15.33
C SER A 5 -2.43 22.84 -13.81
N GLN A 6 -3.29 23.56 -13.08
CA GLN A 6 -3.18 23.68 -11.63
C GLN A 6 -3.46 22.35 -10.90
N ASN A 7 -4.42 21.55 -11.37
CA ASN A 7 -4.73 20.25 -10.79
C ASN A 7 -3.57 19.24 -10.95
N THR A 8 -2.88 19.25 -12.09
CA THR A 8 -1.72 18.36 -12.32
C THR A 8 -0.53 18.74 -11.45
N ILE A 9 -0.26 20.04 -11.28
CA ILE A 9 0.85 20.55 -10.46
C ILE A 9 0.63 20.23 -8.98
N LEU A 10 -0.59 20.38 -8.46
CA LEU A 10 -0.95 19.98 -7.10
C LEU A 10 -0.76 18.47 -6.86
N ASN A 11 -1.26 17.63 -7.77
CA ASN A 11 -1.19 16.17 -7.63
C ASN A 11 0.26 15.65 -7.58
N VAL A 12 1.15 16.17 -8.43
CA VAL A 12 2.56 15.76 -8.51
C VAL A 12 3.32 16.04 -7.20
N ARG A 13 3.12 17.19 -6.55
CA ARG A 13 3.90 17.52 -5.33
C ARG A 13 3.51 16.65 -4.14
N ASP A 14 2.24 16.31 -4.00
CA ASP A 14 1.71 15.57 -2.84
C ASP A 14 2.20 14.12 -2.83
N TRP A 15 2.26 13.47 -4.00
CA TRP A 15 2.76 12.10 -4.11
C TRP A 15 4.24 11.95 -3.74
N ILE A 16 5.08 12.97 -3.95
CA ILE A 16 6.48 12.93 -3.49
C ILE A 16 6.51 12.86 -1.96
N ILE A 17 5.78 13.77 -1.30
CA ILE A 17 5.75 13.87 0.17
C ILE A 17 5.21 12.57 0.77
N LEU A 18 4.10 12.06 0.22
CA LEU A 18 3.50 10.80 0.69
C LEU A 18 4.45 9.62 0.52
N SER A 19 5.04 9.44 -0.66
CA SER A 19 5.97 8.33 -0.91
C SER A 19 7.23 8.41 -0.04
N THR A 20 7.82 9.61 0.14
CA THR A 20 8.98 9.80 1.02
C THR A 20 8.64 9.51 2.48
N THR A 21 7.46 9.92 2.94
CA THR A 21 6.99 9.61 4.31
C THR A 21 6.85 8.10 4.50
N MET A 22 6.28 7.40 3.51
CA MET A 22 6.15 5.94 3.55
C MET A 22 7.50 5.23 3.51
N ILE A 23 8.48 5.73 2.75
CA ILE A 23 9.86 5.22 2.79
C ILE A 23 10.43 5.29 4.21
N ALA A 24 10.33 6.46 4.86
CA ALA A 24 10.85 6.65 6.21
C ALA A 24 10.14 5.72 7.22
N ALA A 25 8.82 5.58 7.10
CA ALA A 25 8.04 4.67 7.94
C ALA A 25 8.51 3.22 7.74
N VAL A 26 8.58 2.73 6.50
CA VAL A 26 9.00 1.36 6.17
C VAL A 26 10.40 1.05 6.70
N LEU A 27 11.35 1.96 6.53
CA LEU A 27 12.71 1.80 7.07
C LEU A 27 12.72 1.75 8.59
N THR A 28 11.91 2.58 9.25
CA THR A 28 11.78 2.58 10.72
C THR A 28 11.23 1.24 11.20
N ILE A 29 10.18 0.73 10.56
CA ILE A 29 9.58 -0.57 10.90
C ILE A 29 10.59 -1.68 10.69
N LEU A 30 11.27 -1.71 9.54
CA LEU A 30 12.32 -2.70 9.25
C LEU A 30 13.42 -2.66 10.32
N ALA A 31 13.84 -1.48 10.77
CA ALA A 31 14.81 -1.37 11.85
C ALA A 31 14.28 -1.93 13.18
N LEU A 32 13.01 -1.64 13.52
CA LEU A 32 12.40 -2.07 14.79
C LEU A 32 12.14 -3.58 14.84
N ILE A 33 11.59 -4.18 13.78
CA ILE A 33 11.23 -5.61 13.79
C ILE A 33 12.44 -6.53 13.94
N TRP A 34 13.62 -6.08 13.48
CA TRP A 34 14.86 -6.85 13.60
C TRP A 34 15.54 -6.69 14.97
N GLN A 35 15.09 -5.76 15.83
CA GLN A 35 15.59 -5.65 17.21
C GLN A 35 15.06 -6.79 18.08
N ILE A 36 13.79 -7.15 17.91
CA ILE A 36 13.14 -8.26 18.62
C ILE A 36 12.38 -9.07 17.57
N PRO A 37 13.03 -9.97 16.84
CA PRO A 37 12.39 -10.69 15.74
C PRO A 37 11.39 -11.73 16.27
N PRO A 38 10.20 -11.87 15.65
CA PRO A 38 9.30 -12.98 15.95
C PRO A 38 9.92 -14.30 15.50
N THR A 39 9.50 -15.40 16.11
CA THR A 39 10.01 -16.75 15.84
C THR A 39 9.68 -17.25 14.43
N ARG A 40 8.62 -16.70 13.81
CA ARG A 40 8.14 -17.06 12.48
C ARG A 40 7.73 -15.82 11.69
N GLY A 41 7.67 -15.94 10.36
CA GLY A 41 7.10 -14.92 9.46
C GLY A 41 7.91 -13.63 9.25
N ILE A 42 9.00 -13.40 9.99
CA ILE A 42 9.84 -12.19 9.83
C ILE A 42 10.42 -12.04 8.42
N VAL A 43 10.83 -13.14 7.79
CA VAL A 43 11.41 -13.12 6.44
C VAL A 43 10.37 -12.65 5.43
N THR A 44 9.15 -13.20 5.49
CA THR A 44 8.05 -12.81 4.61
C THR A 44 7.67 -11.35 4.80
N ALA A 45 7.52 -10.90 6.05
CA ALA A 45 7.22 -9.50 6.35
C ALA A 45 8.33 -8.55 5.85
N THR A 46 9.59 -8.89 6.10
CA THR A 46 10.76 -8.12 5.63
C THR A 46 10.77 -8.03 4.11
N PHE A 47 10.53 -9.14 3.41
CA PHE A 47 10.47 -9.18 1.95
C PHE A 47 9.37 -8.27 1.39
N LEU A 48 8.16 -8.34 1.95
CA LEU A 48 7.04 -7.48 1.55
C LEU A 48 7.34 -5.99 1.78
N LEU A 49 7.92 -5.66 2.94
CA LEU A 49 8.30 -4.28 3.28
C LEU A 49 9.43 -3.76 2.38
N MET A 50 10.41 -4.59 2.02
CA MET A 50 11.48 -4.21 1.08
C MET A 50 10.93 -3.99 -0.34
N LEU A 51 9.99 -4.82 -0.79
CA LEU A 51 9.30 -4.58 -2.06
C LEU A 51 8.49 -3.28 -2.01
N ALA A 52 7.78 -3.01 -0.90
CA ALA A 52 7.08 -1.75 -0.71
C ALA A 52 8.04 -0.55 -0.78
N PHE A 53 9.19 -0.63 -0.12
CA PHE A 53 10.24 0.38 -0.19
C PHE A 53 10.66 0.68 -1.64
N ILE A 54 10.97 -0.36 -2.43
CA ILE A 54 11.35 -0.20 -3.84
C ILE A 54 10.22 0.48 -4.63
N LEU A 55 8.96 0.12 -4.39
CA LEU A 55 7.82 0.73 -5.05
C LEU A 55 7.67 2.21 -4.70
N PHE A 56 7.85 2.60 -3.44
CA PHE A 56 7.81 4.01 -3.04
C PHE A 56 8.97 4.82 -3.63
N VAL A 57 10.18 4.26 -3.72
CA VAL A 57 11.31 4.91 -4.41
C VAL A 57 10.99 5.13 -5.89
N ASN A 58 10.40 4.15 -6.55
CA ASN A 58 9.97 4.27 -7.95
C ASN A 58 8.83 5.28 -8.13
N SER A 59 7.93 5.39 -7.15
CA SER A 59 6.88 6.41 -7.10
C SER A 59 7.51 7.81 -7.02
N VAL A 60 8.46 8.06 -6.11
CA VAL A 60 9.18 9.35 -6.03
C VAL A 60 9.92 9.66 -7.34
N SER A 61 10.66 8.70 -7.88
CA SER A 61 11.46 8.89 -9.11
C SER A 61 10.58 9.23 -10.31
N SER A 62 9.50 8.48 -10.52
CA SER A 62 8.58 8.69 -11.65
C SER A 62 7.83 10.00 -11.53
N ASN A 63 7.49 10.39 -10.30
CA ASN A 63 6.82 11.64 -10.03
C ASN A 63 7.74 12.85 -10.22
N SER A 64 9.01 12.74 -9.81
CA SER A 64 10.03 13.75 -10.10
C SER A 64 10.22 13.94 -11.59
N ARG A 65 10.15 12.86 -12.39
CA ARG A 65 10.18 12.95 -13.86
C ARG A 65 8.94 13.67 -14.40
N ALA A 66 7.74 13.32 -13.93
CA ALA A 66 6.51 14.03 -14.30
C ALA A 66 6.59 15.53 -13.99
N SER A 67 7.10 15.89 -12.81
CA SER A 67 7.30 17.28 -12.40
C SER A 67 8.30 18.03 -13.28
N PHE A 68 9.37 17.37 -13.70
CA PHE A 68 10.37 17.96 -14.59
C PHE A 68 9.79 18.22 -15.97
N GLU A 69 9.08 17.26 -16.55
CA GLU A 69 8.45 17.39 -17.87
C GLU A 69 7.41 18.52 -17.89
N LEU A 70 6.64 18.69 -16.81
CA LEU A 70 5.67 19.79 -16.67
C LEU A 70 6.29 21.20 -16.66
N LYS A 71 7.60 21.33 -16.43
CA LYS A 71 8.31 22.62 -16.44
C LYS A 71 8.86 22.98 -17.81
N LEU A 72 8.76 22.08 -18.79
CA LEU A 72 9.14 22.35 -20.17
C LEU A 72 8.02 23.15 -20.87
N GLU A 73 8.39 24.13 -21.70
CA GLU A 73 7.41 24.99 -22.40
C GLU A 73 6.52 24.23 -23.39
N ASP A 74 7.00 23.10 -23.94
CA ASP A 74 6.29 22.20 -24.85
C ASP A 74 6.23 20.78 -24.26
N PHE A 75 5.42 20.60 -23.22
CA PHE A 75 5.35 19.32 -22.50
C PHE A 75 4.32 18.36 -23.12
N ASP A 76 4.71 17.09 -23.24
CA ASP A 76 3.83 16.02 -23.70
C ASP A 76 2.88 15.58 -22.57
N GLU A 77 1.62 16.02 -22.63
CA GLU A 77 0.58 15.69 -21.65
C GLU A 77 0.33 14.17 -21.54
N VAL A 78 0.47 13.42 -22.64
CA VAL A 78 0.29 11.95 -22.64
C VAL A 78 1.42 11.29 -21.85
N LYS A 79 2.65 11.76 -22.06
CA LYS A 79 3.84 11.27 -21.33
C LYS A 79 3.74 11.58 -19.83
N VAL A 80 3.34 12.80 -19.46
CA VAL A 80 3.13 13.18 -18.04
C VAL A 80 2.05 12.31 -17.40
N ASN A 81 0.90 12.12 -18.06
CA ASN A 81 -0.19 11.29 -17.54
C ASN A 81 0.22 9.83 -17.35
N ARG A 82 1.11 9.28 -18.19
CA ARG A 82 1.67 7.94 -18.01
C ARG A 82 2.53 7.85 -16.75
N PHE A 83 3.38 8.85 -16.49
CA PHE A 83 4.18 8.88 -15.26
C PHE A 83 3.29 9.02 -14.02
N VAL A 84 2.33 9.93 -14.01
CA VAL A 84 1.39 10.09 -12.88
C VAL A 84 0.61 8.81 -12.63
N SER A 85 0.13 8.14 -13.69
CA SER A 85 -0.57 6.85 -13.56
C SER A 85 0.33 5.74 -12.97
N PHE A 86 1.62 5.75 -13.30
CA PHE A 86 2.59 4.80 -12.75
C PHE A 86 2.93 5.11 -11.29
N VAL A 87 3.00 6.40 -10.92
CA VAL A 87 3.16 6.86 -9.53
C VAL A 87 2.03 6.37 -8.65
N GLU A 88 0.78 6.53 -9.10
CA GLU A 88 -0.41 6.04 -8.37
C GLU A 88 -0.40 4.51 -8.23
N TYR A 89 0.01 3.80 -9.27
CA TYR A 89 0.07 2.33 -9.23
C TYR A 89 1.14 1.82 -8.26
N THR A 90 2.36 2.35 -8.38
CA THR A 90 3.48 1.95 -7.52
C THR A 90 3.23 2.33 -6.07
N PHE A 91 2.67 3.50 -5.80
CA PHE A 91 2.28 3.89 -4.45
C PHE A 91 1.20 2.96 -3.88
N GLY A 92 0.11 2.73 -4.62
CA GLY A 92 -0.99 1.91 -4.14
C GLY A 92 -0.57 0.47 -3.87
N MET A 93 0.22 -0.12 -4.78
CA MET A 93 0.79 -1.45 -4.59
C MET A 93 1.75 -1.48 -3.38
N GLY A 94 2.64 -0.49 -3.24
CA GLY A 94 3.54 -0.39 -2.09
C GLY A 94 2.78 -0.31 -0.77
N PHE A 95 1.74 0.52 -0.70
CA PHE A 95 0.89 0.66 0.48
C PHE A 95 0.16 -0.65 0.83
N THR A 96 -0.33 -1.38 -0.16
CA THR A 96 -0.95 -2.70 0.01
C THR A 96 0.03 -3.70 0.63
N LEU A 97 1.28 -3.73 0.14
CA LEU A 97 2.32 -4.60 0.70
C LEU A 97 2.69 -4.22 2.14
N VAL A 98 2.65 -2.93 2.49
CA VAL A 98 2.82 -2.47 3.87
C VAL A 98 1.69 -3.00 4.76
N ILE A 99 0.43 -2.86 4.33
CA ILE A 99 -0.73 -3.37 5.09
C ILE A 99 -0.61 -4.88 5.32
N ILE A 100 -0.29 -5.65 4.27
CA ILE A 100 -0.10 -7.11 4.36
C ILE A 100 1.06 -7.43 5.31
N GLY A 101 2.22 -6.78 5.13
CA GLY A 101 3.39 -6.97 5.99
C GLY A 101 3.09 -6.70 7.46
N PHE A 102 2.39 -5.60 7.76
CA PHE A 102 1.96 -5.28 9.12
C PHE A 102 0.95 -6.26 9.69
N SER A 103 0.02 -6.74 8.89
CA SER A 103 -0.99 -7.72 9.33
C SER A 103 -0.31 -9.03 9.73
N ILE A 104 0.65 -9.49 8.91
CA ILE A 104 1.49 -10.65 9.22
C ILE A 104 2.32 -10.41 10.47
N LEU A 105 3.03 -9.29 10.58
CA LEU A 105 3.84 -8.96 11.75
C LEU A 105 3.00 -8.95 13.03
N THR A 106 1.87 -8.26 13.01
CA THR A 106 0.95 -8.18 14.15
C THR A 106 0.49 -9.57 14.57
N TYR A 107 0.11 -10.40 13.61
CA TYR A 107 -0.28 -11.77 13.84
C TYR A 107 0.82 -12.61 14.50
N VAL A 108 2.04 -12.64 13.91
CA VAL A 108 3.13 -13.48 14.43
C VAL A 108 3.66 -13.00 15.78
N TYR A 109 3.71 -11.69 16.01
CA TYR A 109 4.08 -11.15 17.32
C TYR A 109 3.05 -11.52 18.38
N LEU A 110 1.75 -11.40 18.09
CA LEU A 110 0.72 -11.77 19.06
C LEU A 110 0.74 -13.26 19.38
N LEU A 111 1.01 -14.11 18.38
CA LEU A 111 1.21 -15.54 18.62
C LEU A 111 2.41 -15.82 19.52
N ASP A 112 3.54 -15.14 19.31
CA ASP A 112 4.74 -15.34 20.12
C ASP A 112 4.56 -14.86 21.58
N PHE A 113 3.83 -13.76 21.79
CA PHE A 113 3.66 -13.17 23.13
C PHE A 113 2.51 -13.76 23.94
N VAL A 114 1.38 -14.08 23.29
CA VAL A 114 0.13 -14.46 23.97
C VAL A 114 -0.34 -15.86 23.57
N GLY A 115 0.31 -16.50 22.60
CA GLY A 115 -0.06 -17.83 22.09
C GLY A 115 -1.26 -17.82 21.15
N GLN A 116 -1.82 -19.01 20.89
CA GLN A 116 -3.01 -19.20 20.06
C GLN A 116 -4.31 -18.82 20.77
N VAL A 117 -4.41 -17.55 21.15
CA VAL A 117 -5.64 -16.95 21.68
C VAL A 117 -6.39 -16.24 20.56
N LEU A 118 -7.72 -16.18 20.69
CA LEU A 118 -8.60 -15.59 19.68
C LEU A 118 -8.26 -14.11 19.38
N TYR A 119 -7.65 -13.40 20.33
CA TYR A 119 -7.14 -12.04 20.12
C TYR A 119 -6.01 -11.95 19.09
N ALA A 120 -5.15 -12.97 18.97
CA ALA A 120 -4.07 -13.00 17.99
C ALA A 120 -4.62 -12.99 16.54
N LEU A 121 -5.83 -13.53 16.34
CA LEU A 121 -6.54 -13.49 15.07
C LEU A 121 -7.39 -12.22 14.91
N LEU A 122 -8.09 -11.79 15.96
CA LEU A 122 -8.99 -10.65 15.89
C LEU A 122 -8.28 -9.34 15.57
N VAL A 123 -7.12 -9.06 16.20
CA VAL A 123 -6.42 -7.79 16.01
C VAL A 123 -6.01 -7.55 14.54
N PRO A 124 -5.28 -8.46 13.85
CA PRO A 124 -4.96 -8.27 12.44
C PRO A 124 -6.21 -8.25 11.55
N SER A 125 -7.25 -9.01 11.91
CA SER A 125 -8.53 -9.00 11.18
C SER A 125 -9.23 -7.64 11.25
N VAL A 126 -9.36 -7.08 12.46
CA VAL A 126 -9.97 -5.76 12.67
C VAL A 126 -9.13 -4.68 12.00
N PHE A 127 -7.81 -4.76 12.07
CA PHE A 127 -6.92 -3.84 11.35
C PHE A 127 -7.19 -3.82 9.84
N LEU A 128 -7.30 -5.00 9.21
CA LEU A 128 -7.61 -5.12 7.78
C LEU A 128 -9.03 -4.61 7.46
N VAL A 129 -10.03 -4.97 8.25
CA VAL A 129 -11.42 -4.53 8.05
C VAL A 129 -11.54 -3.00 8.17
N VAL A 130 -10.92 -2.39 9.19
CA VAL A 130 -10.92 -0.92 9.36
C VAL A 130 -10.21 -0.26 8.18
N THR A 131 -9.10 -0.84 7.72
CA THR A 131 -8.38 -0.36 6.54
C THR A 131 -9.28 -0.38 5.31
N TRP A 132 -10.02 -1.47 5.07
CA TRP A 132 -10.97 -1.56 3.96
C TRP A 132 -12.10 -0.55 4.07
N ILE A 133 -12.66 -0.33 5.26
CA ILE A 133 -13.71 0.67 5.49
C ILE A 133 -13.20 2.07 5.11
N LEU A 134 -12.00 2.46 5.57
CA LEU A 134 -11.41 3.75 5.23
C LEU A 134 -11.15 3.87 3.71
N ILE A 135 -10.66 2.80 3.09
CA ILE A 135 -10.46 2.74 1.63
C ILE A 135 -11.80 2.91 0.89
N ILE A 136 -12.89 2.30 1.37
CA ILE A 136 -14.22 2.44 0.77
C ILE A 136 -14.73 3.87 0.93
N ILE A 137 -14.61 4.47 2.13
CA ILE A 137 -15.03 5.86 2.39
C ILE A 137 -14.27 6.82 1.46
N TYR A 138 -12.94 6.69 1.39
CA TYR A 138 -12.12 7.51 0.49
C TYR A 138 -12.58 7.38 -0.96
N ASN A 139 -12.91 6.16 -1.41
CA ASN A 139 -13.41 5.94 -2.75
C ASN A 139 -14.74 6.65 -2.98
N THR A 140 -15.69 6.53 -2.05
CA THR A 140 -16.99 7.20 -2.18
C THR A 140 -16.83 8.71 -2.32
N ILE A 141 -15.95 9.32 -1.53
CA ILE A 141 -15.67 10.76 -1.59
C ILE A 141 -14.97 11.12 -2.91
N SER A 142 -13.91 10.40 -3.29
CA SER A 142 -13.08 10.71 -4.46
C SER A 142 -13.80 10.49 -5.79
N TYR A 143 -14.77 9.55 -5.84
CA TYR A 143 -15.48 9.18 -7.07
C TYR A 143 -16.94 9.67 -7.15
N SER A 144 -17.39 10.48 -6.18
CA SER A 144 -18.65 11.20 -6.26
C SER A 144 -18.58 12.30 -7.33
N GLY A 145 -18.73 11.93 -8.61
CA GLY A 145 -18.93 12.88 -9.71
C GLY A 145 -18.26 12.60 -11.06
N LYS A 146 -17.42 11.55 -11.21
CA LYS A 146 -16.69 11.29 -12.49
C LYS A 146 -17.03 9.94 -13.12
N SER A 147 -17.31 9.93 -14.43
CA SER A 147 -17.79 8.78 -15.23
C SER A 147 -16.77 7.65 -15.46
N PHE A 148 -15.52 7.80 -15.01
CA PHE A 148 -14.44 6.79 -15.15
C PHE A 148 -14.40 5.79 -13.99
N LYS A 149 -15.57 5.29 -13.57
CA LYS A 149 -15.73 4.40 -12.41
C LYS A 149 -15.12 3.00 -12.61
N GLY A 150 -15.03 2.49 -13.85
CA GLY A 150 -14.66 1.08 -14.10
C GLY A 150 -13.16 0.77 -13.96
N LEU A 151 -12.30 1.48 -14.69
CA LEU A 151 -10.87 1.14 -14.80
C LEU A 151 -10.05 1.44 -13.53
N ARG A 152 -10.43 2.47 -12.76
CA ARG A 152 -9.75 2.84 -11.50
C ARG A 152 -10.25 2.00 -10.30
N SER A 153 -11.50 1.53 -10.36
CA SER A 153 -12.08 0.56 -9.42
C SER A 153 -11.38 -0.81 -9.50
N ILE A 154 -11.06 -1.30 -10.70
CA ILE A 154 -10.40 -2.61 -10.88
C ILE A 154 -9.04 -2.69 -10.20
N LYS A 155 -8.19 -1.66 -10.35
CA LYS A 155 -6.85 -1.63 -9.73
C LYS A 155 -6.93 -1.72 -8.20
N ARG A 156 -7.90 -1.02 -7.61
CA ARG A 156 -8.12 -0.99 -6.16
C ARG A 156 -8.75 -2.28 -5.65
N ASN A 157 -9.66 -2.88 -6.42
CA ASN A 157 -10.23 -4.18 -6.09
C ASN A 157 -9.14 -5.26 -6.08
N LEU A 158 -8.16 -5.19 -6.98
CA LEU A 158 -7.02 -6.12 -6.98
C LEU A 158 -6.20 -6.02 -5.68
N TRP A 159 -5.97 -4.82 -5.17
CA TRP A 159 -5.27 -4.61 -3.89
C TRP A 159 -6.05 -5.16 -2.70
N VAL A 160 -7.35 -4.89 -2.63
CA VAL A 160 -8.23 -5.43 -1.58
C VAL A 160 -8.30 -6.95 -1.66
N ILE A 161 -8.29 -7.54 -2.86
CA ILE A 161 -8.22 -9.00 -3.03
C ILE A 161 -6.91 -9.55 -2.45
N MET A 162 -5.76 -8.90 -2.68
CA MET A 162 -4.49 -9.34 -2.08
C MET A 162 -4.54 -9.29 -0.54
N GLU A 163 -5.09 -8.22 0.03
CA GLU A 163 -5.29 -8.08 1.47
C GLU A 163 -6.26 -9.15 2.01
N PHE A 164 -7.32 -9.46 1.28
CA PHE A 164 -8.26 -10.51 1.63
C PHE A 164 -7.62 -11.91 1.60
N LEU A 165 -6.81 -12.20 0.58
CA LEU A 165 -6.04 -13.45 0.51
C LEU A 165 -5.07 -13.58 1.68
N CYS A 166 -4.45 -12.47 2.10
CA CYS A 166 -3.62 -12.45 3.31
C CYS A 166 -4.45 -12.77 4.56
N LEU A 167 -5.63 -12.19 4.72
CA LEU A 167 -6.52 -12.50 5.83
C LEU A 167 -6.87 -14.00 5.85
N VAL A 168 -7.25 -14.57 4.70
CA VAL A 168 -7.54 -16.00 4.58
C VAL A 168 -6.33 -16.85 4.97
N ALA A 169 -5.12 -16.48 4.55
CA ALA A 169 -3.90 -17.19 4.94
C ALA A 169 -3.66 -17.14 6.47
N ILE A 170 -3.88 -16.00 7.11
CA ILE A 170 -3.79 -15.86 8.58
C ILE A 170 -4.82 -16.78 9.26
N PHE A 171 -6.05 -16.85 8.75
CA PHE A 171 -7.08 -17.75 9.30
C PHE A 171 -6.68 -19.23 9.18
N ILE A 172 -6.18 -19.63 8.01
CA ILE A 172 -5.74 -21.02 7.77
C ILE A 172 -4.61 -21.40 8.74
N ASP A 173 -3.61 -20.53 8.87
CA ASP A 173 -2.47 -20.75 9.78
C ASP A 173 -2.93 -20.83 11.25
N PHE A 174 -3.82 -19.92 11.67
CA PHE A 174 -4.32 -19.89 13.05
C PHE A 174 -5.07 -21.17 13.44
N PHE A 175 -5.92 -21.69 12.54
CA PHE A 175 -6.69 -22.91 12.80
C PHE A 175 -5.88 -24.19 12.56
N MET A 176 -4.60 -24.08 12.18
CA MET A 176 -3.75 -25.22 11.81
C MET A 176 -4.44 -26.16 10.82
N ILE A 177 -5.28 -25.60 9.93
CA ILE A 177 -5.93 -26.39 8.89
C ILE A 177 -4.80 -26.87 7.98
N PRO A 178 -4.61 -28.20 7.81
CA PRO A 178 -3.51 -28.71 7.03
C PRO A 178 -3.72 -28.33 5.57
N PHE A 179 -3.14 -27.20 5.19
CA PHE A 179 -2.88 -26.86 3.80
C PHE A 179 -1.40 -26.60 3.67
N ILE A 180 -0.82 -27.36 2.75
CA ILE A 180 0.60 -27.44 2.42
C ILE A 180 1.12 -26.03 2.11
N ILE A 181 1.86 -25.45 3.06
CA ILE A 181 2.88 -24.42 2.82
C ILE A 181 4.14 -24.88 3.57
#